data_AF-A0A7W1WV17-F1
#
_entry.id   AF-A0A7W1WV17-F1
#
_cell.length_a   1.000
_cell.length_b   1.000
_cell.length_c   1.000
_cell.angle_alpha   90.00
_cell.angle_beta   90.00
_cell.angle_gamma   90.00
#
_symmetry.space_group_name_H-M   'P 1'
#
loop_
_entity.id
_entity.type
_entity.pdbx_description
1 polymer ?
#
loop_
_entity_poly.entity_id
_entity_poly.type
_entity_poly.pdbx_seq_one_letter_code
_entity_poly.pdbx_strand_id
1 'polypeptide(L)'
;MSTSLLLESLAKRLRLPTVKKLYKEMAKDAAERQIPYEDFLLALLEQEVMQREENQIASRIKSAKFPMQKSLDQYDFAALPVLNKPKLLQLARCEFIQKAENILFIGNSGTGKTHLSIA
;
A
#
# COMPACT_ATOMS: atom_id res chain seq x y z
N MET A 1 24.44 -24.45 -17.90
CA MET A 1 23.91 -23.39 -16.99
C MET A 1 22.58 -23.88 -16.44
N SER A 2 22.39 -23.89 -15.12
CA SER A 2 21.15 -24.38 -14.52
C SER A 2 19.99 -23.42 -14.77
N THR A 3 18.80 -23.95 -15.08
CA THR A 3 17.58 -23.18 -15.38
C THR A 3 17.24 -22.15 -14.30
N SER A 4 17.53 -22.48 -13.03
CA SER A 4 17.40 -21.58 -11.88
C SER A 4 18.23 -20.30 -12.02
N LEU A 5 19.48 -20.41 -12.47
CA LEU A 5 20.39 -19.27 -12.64
C LEU A 5 19.91 -18.33 -13.75
N LEU A 6 19.41 -18.89 -14.85
CA LEU A 6 18.85 -18.11 -15.95
C LEU A 6 17.60 -17.34 -15.49
N LEU A 7 16.67 -18.01 -14.80
CA LEU A 7 15.44 -17.39 -14.29
C LEU A 7 15.76 -16.25 -13.31
N GLU A 8 16.66 -16.46 -12.35
CA GLU A 8 17.05 -15.42 -11.40
C GLU A 8 17.72 -14.21 -12.10
N SER A 9 18.50 -14.46 -13.16
CA SER A 9 19.11 -13.38 -13.95
C SER A 9 18.07 -12.57 -14.74
N LEU A 10 17.08 -13.24 -15.33
CA LEU A 10 16.00 -12.60 -16.08
C LEU A 10 15.07 -11.82 -15.14
N ALA A 11 14.71 -12.40 -14.00
CA ALA A 11 13.92 -11.72 -12.96
C ALA A 11 14.65 -10.45 -12.47
N LYS A 12 15.97 -10.50 -12.28
CA LYS A 12 16.76 -9.30 -11.95
C LYS A 12 16.71 -8.25 -13.06
N ARG A 13 16.85 -8.65 -14.33
CA ARG A 13 16.81 -7.74 -15.49
C ARG A 13 15.44 -7.08 -15.65
N LEU A 14 14.37 -7.82 -15.42
CA LEU A 14 12.98 -7.35 -15.48
C LEU A 14 12.52 -6.61 -14.21
N ARG A 15 13.38 -6.53 -13.18
CA ARG A 15 13.05 -5.94 -11.87
C ARG A 15 11.85 -6.62 -11.21
N LEU A 16 11.89 -7.95 -11.13
CA LEU A 16 10.89 -8.80 -10.47
C LEU A 16 11.47 -9.41 -9.16
N PRO A 17 11.68 -8.60 -8.10
CA PRO A 17 12.28 -9.06 -6.85
C PRO A 17 11.45 -10.11 -6.11
N THR A 18 10.12 -10.01 -6.13
CA THR A 18 9.23 -10.95 -5.45
C THR A 18 9.22 -12.28 -6.18
N VAL A 19 9.15 -12.25 -7.52
CA VAL A 19 9.29 -13.45 -8.35
C VAL A 19 10.61 -14.16 -8.04
N LYS A 20 11.73 -13.43 -8.05
CA LYS A 20 13.05 -14.01 -7.74
C LYS A 20 13.09 -14.71 -6.37
N LYS A 21 12.38 -14.15 -5.38
CA LYS A 21 12.36 -14.67 -4.00
C LYS A 21 11.44 -15.87 -3.85
N LEU A 22 10.24 -15.82 -4.43
CA LEU A 22 9.14 -16.76 -4.12
C LEU A 22 8.95 -17.88 -5.15
N TYR A 23 9.48 -17.76 -6.38
CA TYR A 23 9.16 -18.72 -7.44
C TYR A 23 9.49 -20.18 -7.08
N LYS A 24 10.56 -20.43 -6.30
CA LYS A 24 10.96 -21.80 -5.92
C LYS A 24 9.97 -22.44 -4.96
N GLU A 25 9.48 -21.66 -4.00
CA GLU A 25 8.52 -22.11 -2.99
C GLU A 25 7.15 -22.31 -3.64
N MET A 26 6.65 -21.31 -4.36
CA MET A 26 5.37 -21.38 -5.06
C MET A 26 5.34 -22.47 -6.13
N ALA A 27 6.46 -22.74 -6.82
CA ALA A 27 6.52 -23.83 -7.81
C ALA A 27 6.45 -25.22 -7.16
N LYS A 28 7.03 -25.39 -5.97
CA LYS A 28 6.89 -26.63 -5.19
C LYS A 28 5.46 -26.81 -4.73
N ASP A 29 4.86 -25.77 -4.16
CA ASP A 29 3.46 -25.80 -3.71
C ASP A 29 2.50 -26.10 -4.87
N ALA A 30 2.73 -25.52 -6.04
CA ALA A 30 1.95 -25.79 -7.24
C ALA A 30 2.09 -27.24 -7.72
N ALA A 31 3.29 -27.81 -7.66
CA ALA A 31 3.53 -29.21 -8.01
C ALA A 31 2.85 -30.17 -7.02
N GLU A 32 2.91 -29.88 -5.73
CA GLU A 32 2.27 -30.69 -4.68
C GLU A 32 0.74 -30.65 -4.77
N ARG A 33 0.18 -29.47 -5.05
CA ARG A 33 -1.27 -29.23 -5.13
C ARG A 33 -1.87 -29.44 -6.52
N GLN A 34 -1.05 -29.84 -7.49
CA GLN A 34 -1.45 -30.02 -8.90
C GLN A 34 -2.14 -28.78 -9.48
N ILE A 35 -1.63 -27.59 -9.14
CA ILE A 35 -2.14 -26.32 -9.65
C ILE A 35 -1.75 -26.21 -11.14
N PRO A 36 -2.68 -25.83 -12.04
CA PRO A 36 -2.37 -25.54 -13.42
C PRO A 36 -1.23 -24.51 -13.56
N TYR A 37 -0.37 -24.69 -14.57
CA TYR A 37 0.78 -23.80 -14.76
C TYR A 37 0.38 -22.32 -14.94
N GLU A 38 -0.76 -22.07 -15.59
CA GLU A 38 -1.30 -20.73 -15.78
C GLU A 38 -1.70 -20.08 -14.45
N ASP A 39 -2.37 -20.84 -13.56
CA ASP A 39 -2.78 -20.36 -12.24
C ASP A 39 -1.58 -20.09 -11.33
N PHE A 40 -0.55 -20.93 -11.40
CA PHE A 40 0.72 -20.68 -10.71
C PHE A 40 1.37 -19.37 -11.18
N LEU A 41 1.45 -19.16 -12.50
CA LEU A 41 2.05 -17.97 -13.07
C LEU A 41 1.25 -16.71 -12.70
N LEU A 42 -0.08 -16.79 -12.75
CA LEU A 42 -0.97 -15.73 -12.33
C LEU A 42 -0.71 -15.35 -10.87
N ALA A 43 -0.79 -16.32 -9.95
CA ALA A 43 -0.57 -16.08 -8.53
C ALA A 43 0.81 -15.48 -8.23
N LEU A 44 1.85 -15.94 -8.93
CA LEU A 44 3.21 -15.41 -8.77
C LEU A 44 3.33 -13.94 -9.22
N LEU A 45 2.66 -13.58 -10.31
CA LEU A 45 2.63 -12.21 -10.80
C LEU A 45 1.75 -11.28 -9.94
N GLU A 46 0.62 -11.79 -9.42
CA GLU A 46 -0.21 -11.05 -8.47
C GLU A 46 0.59 -10.69 -7.21
N GLN A 47 1.34 -11.64 -6.64
CA GLN A 47 2.21 -11.37 -5.50
C GLN A 47 3.28 -10.32 -5.79
N GLU A 48 3.86 -10.32 -7.00
CA GLU A 48 4.81 -9.30 -7.42
C GLU A 48 4.16 -7.91 -7.53
N VAL A 49 2.95 -7.81 -8.07
CA VAL A 49 2.20 -6.54 -8.16
C VAL A 49 1.85 -6.03 -6.77
N MET A 50 1.27 -6.87 -5.91
CA MET A 50 0.91 -6.52 -4.53
C MET A 50 2.12 -5.99 -3.75
N GLN A 51 3.24 -6.72 -3.77
CA GLN A 51 4.44 -6.31 -3.07
C GLN A 51 5.02 -5.00 -3.60
N ARG A 52 4.87 -4.74 -4.91
CA ARG A 52 5.30 -3.49 -5.53
C ARG A 52 4.44 -2.31 -5.09
N GLU A 53 3.13 -2.49 -5.01
CA GLU A 53 2.19 -1.48 -4.51
C GLU A 53 2.47 -1.13 -3.06
N GLU A 54 2.64 -2.13 -2.19
CA GLU A 54 3.02 -1.93 -0.79
C GLU A 54 4.32 -1.13 -0.64
N ASN A 55 5.35 -1.49 -1.41
CA ASN A 55 6.63 -0.79 -1.39
C ASN A 55 6.51 0.65 -1.90
N GLN A 56 5.66 0.91 -2.90
CA GLN A 56 5.38 2.26 -3.37
C GLN A 56 4.69 3.09 -2.29
N ILE A 57 3.67 2.53 -1.63
CA ILE A 57 2.96 3.20 -0.52
C ILE A 57 3.94 3.53 0.61
N ALA A 58 4.73 2.55 1.06
CA ALA A 58 5.72 2.73 2.13
C ALA A 58 6.77 3.81 1.76
N SER A 59 7.24 3.81 0.52
CA SER A 59 8.17 4.81 0.01
C SER A 59 7.57 6.22 0.00
N ARG A 60 6.32 6.36 -0.46
CA ARG A 60 5.59 7.64 -0.44
C ARG A 60 5.41 8.17 0.98
N ILE A 61 4.97 7.33 1.92
CA ILE A 61 4.81 7.70 3.33
C ILE A 61 6.16 8.15 3.92
N LYS A 62 7.24 7.41 3.64
CA LYS A 62 8.59 7.79 4.07
C LYS A 62 9.03 9.15 3.48
N SER A 63 8.72 9.39 2.21
CA SER A 63 9.07 10.64 1.52
C SER A 63 8.30 11.86 2.04
N ALA A 64 7.08 11.66 2.55
CA ALA A 64 6.24 12.71 3.12
C ALA A 64 6.77 13.29 4.44
N LYS A 65 7.71 12.58 5.11
CA LYS A 65 8.40 13.04 6.33
C LYS A 65 7.43 13.51 7.43
N PHE A 66 6.32 12.80 7.60
CA PHE A 66 5.38 13.11 8.68
C PHE A 66 6.07 13.02 10.05
N PRO A 67 5.73 13.91 11.00
CA PRO A 67 6.32 13.88 12.35
C PRO A 67 5.90 12.64 13.15
N MET A 68 4.80 12.01 12.76
CA MET A 68 4.25 10.78 13.34
C MET A 68 3.42 10.06 12.28
N GLN A 69 3.30 8.74 12.37
CA GLN A 69 2.36 7.98 11.55
C GLN A 69 0.99 7.99 12.24
N LYS A 70 -0.02 8.51 11.54
CA LYS A 70 -1.41 8.51 11.98
C LYS A 70 -2.28 8.04 10.84
N SER A 71 -3.28 7.23 11.13
CA SER A 71 -4.33 6.85 10.19
C SER A 71 -5.68 7.39 10.67
N LEU A 72 -6.63 7.48 9.77
CA LEU A 72 -7.94 8.03 10.09
C LEU A 72 -8.70 7.15 11.10
N ASP A 73 -8.49 5.83 11.05
CA ASP A 73 -9.08 4.86 11.98
C ASP A 73 -8.61 5.05 13.44
N GLN A 74 -7.45 5.68 13.64
CA GLN A 74 -6.93 6.02 14.96
C GLN A 74 -7.50 7.33 15.50
N TYR A 75 -8.29 8.07 14.72
CA TYR A 75 -8.86 9.33 15.15
C TYR A 75 -10.08 9.09 16.04
N ASP A 76 -10.01 9.58 17.29
CA ASP A 76 -11.15 9.52 18.20
C ASP A 76 -12.17 10.63 17.88
N PHE A 77 -13.21 10.27 17.13
CA PHE A 77 -14.32 11.17 16.83
C PHE A 77 -15.13 11.57 18.08
N ALA A 78 -15.08 10.78 19.17
CA ALA A 78 -15.77 11.12 20.41
C ALA A 78 -15.05 12.27 21.16
N ALA A 79 -13.75 12.43 20.96
CA ALA A 79 -12.97 13.52 21.54
C ALA A 79 -13.35 14.91 20.96
N LEU A 80 -13.99 14.96 19.80
CA LEU A 80 -14.48 16.22 19.19
C LEU A 80 -15.90 16.04 18.61
N PRO A 81 -16.95 16.04 19.45
CA PRO A 81 -18.32 15.75 19.04
C PRO A 81 -18.91 16.74 18.01
N VAL A 82 -18.35 17.96 17.96
CA VAL A 82 -18.77 19.02 17.02
C VAL A 82 -18.24 18.76 15.60
N LEU A 83 -17.30 17.85 15.42
CA LEU A 83 -16.73 17.53 14.11
C LEU A 83 -17.77 16.79 13.24
N ASN A 84 -17.99 17.31 12.02
CA ASN A 84 -18.85 16.66 11.04
C ASN A 84 -18.16 15.40 10.46
N LYS A 85 -18.35 14.26 11.13
CA LYS A 85 -17.80 12.96 10.72
C LYS A 85 -18.17 12.57 9.28
N PRO A 86 -19.43 12.68 8.82
CA PRO A 86 -19.77 12.41 7.41
C PRO A 86 -18.95 13.24 6.42
N LYS A 87 -18.75 14.53 6.69
CA LYS A 87 -17.94 15.40 5.82
C LYS A 87 -16.48 14.98 5.83
N LEU A 88 -15.92 14.62 6.99
CA LEU A 88 -14.54 14.15 7.08
C LEU A 88 -14.32 12.86 6.28
N LEU A 89 -15.23 11.88 6.40
CA LEU A 89 -15.17 10.63 5.65
C LEU A 89 -15.33 10.86 4.13
N GLN A 90 -16.08 11.88 3.72
CA GLN A 90 -16.12 12.30 2.32
C GLN A 90 -14.76 12.85 1.87
N LEU A 91 -14.12 13.72 2.67
CA LEU A 91 -12.80 14.27 2.36
C LEU A 91 -11.71 13.19 2.32
N ALA A 92 -11.81 12.15 3.15
CA ALA A 92 -10.89 11.00 3.15
C ALA A 92 -10.85 10.22 1.82
N ARG A 93 -11.84 10.41 0.93
CA ARG A 93 -11.82 9.86 -0.43
C ARG A 93 -10.89 10.63 -1.38
N CYS A 94 -10.32 11.75 -0.94
CA CYS A 94 -9.34 12.54 -1.69
C CYS A 94 -9.83 13.12 -3.03
N GLU A 95 -11.15 13.19 -3.26
CA GLU A 95 -11.73 13.78 -4.49
C GLU A 95 -11.34 15.27 -4.66
N PHE A 96 -11.10 15.98 -3.56
CA PHE A 96 -10.65 17.37 -3.55
C PHE A 96 -9.30 17.56 -4.26
N ILE A 97 -8.43 16.52 -4.29
CA ILE A 97 -7.15 16.56 -5.00
C ILE A 97 -7.39 16.68 -6.50
N GLN A 98 -8.33 15.90 -7.04
CA GLN A 98 -8.68 15.94 -8.47
C GLN A 98 -9.31 17.26 -8.87
N LYS A 99 -10.05 17.89 -7.95
CA LYS A 99 -10.70 19.19 -8.13
C LYS A 99 -9.78 20.39 -7.88
N ALA A 100 -8.54 20.15 -7.45
CA ALA A 100 -7.61 21.19 -7.02
C ALA A 100 -8.20 22.11 -5.91
N GLU A 101 -8.97 21.52 -5.00
CA GLU A 101 -9.57 22.21 -3.86
C GLU A 101 -8.66 22.14 -2.63
N ASN A 102 -8.62 23.22 -1.85
CA ASN A 102 -7.85 23.28 -0.61
C ASN A 102 -8.70 22.92 0.59
N ILE A 103 -8.13 22.15 1.53
CA ILE A 103 -8.74 21.86 2.83
C ILE A 103 -8.03 22.66 3.90
N LEU A 104 -8.79 23.38 4.73
CA LEU A 104 -8.28 24.10 5.88
C LEU A 104 -8.97 23.60 7.15
N PHE A 105 -8.20 23.08 8.10
CA PHE A 105 -8.69 22.74 9.44
C PHE A 105 -8.55 23.93 10.38
N ILE A 106 -9.68 24.42 10.91
CA ILE A 106 -9.73 25.57 11.84
C ILE A 106 -10.27 25.11 13.19
N GLY A 107 -9.59 25.50 14.28
CA GLY A 107 -10.05 25.24 15.65
C GLY A 107 -8.93 25.30 16.68
N ASN A 108 -9.31 25.25 17.96
CA ASN A 108 -8.39 25.34 19.11
C ASN A 108 -7.25 24.31 19.07
N SER A 109 -6.12 24.60 19.71
CA SER A 109 -5.02 23.64 19.82
C SER A 109 -5.48 22.32 20.48
N GLY A 110 -4.85 21.20 20.12
CA GLY A 110 -5.17 19.88 20.71
C GLY A 110 -6.39 19.16 20.12
N THR A 111 -7.14 19.74 19.19
CA THR A 111 -8.34 19.12 18.58
C THR A 111 -8.04 18.07 17.50
N GLY A 112 -6.78 17.66 17.34
CA GLY A 112 -6.37 16.65 16.39
C GLY A 112 -6.24 17.11 14.93
N LYS A 113 -6.17 18.42 14.65
CA LYS A 113 -5.95 18.96 13.28
C LYS A 113 -4.72 18.35 12.60
N THR A 114 -3.59 18.25 13.31
CA THR A 114 -2.36 17.63 12.78
C THR A 114 -2.55 16.15 12.49
N HIS A 115 -3.33 15.42 13.29
CA HIS A 115 -3.67 14.02 13.00
C HIS A 115 -4.46 13.95 11.69
N LEU A 116 -5.51 14.75 11.55
CA LEU A 116 -6.37 14.78 10.36
C LEU A 116 -5.66 15.24 9.09
N SER A 117 -4.58 16.01 9.21
CA SER A 117 -3.73 16.40 8.08
C SER A 117 -2.72 15.33 7.66
N ILE A 118 -2.39 14.39 8.54
CA ILE A 118 -1.45 13.29 8.27
C ILE A 118 -2.20 12.04 7.77
N ALA A 119 -3.34 11.75 8.40
CA ALA A 119 -4.20 10.60 8.15
C ALA A 119 -4.94 10.65 6.82
#